data_AF-A0A955ZGB3-F1
#
_entry.id   AF-A0A955ZGB3-F1
#
_cell.length_a   1.000
_cell.length_b   1.000
_cell.length_c   1.000
_cell.angle_alpha   90.00
_cell.angle_beta   90.00
_cell.angle_gamma   90.00
#
_symmetry.space_group_name_H-M   'P 1'
#
loop_
_entity.id
_entity.type
_entity.pdbx_description
1 polymer ?
#
loop_
_entity_poly.entity_id
_entity_poly.type
_entity_poly.pdbx_seq_one_letter_code
_entity_poly.pdbx_strand_id
1 'polypeptide(L)'
;MVAAPDYGNIQSCLDVGDDTIAEALSSARSMNDPSPRKKALALLERMAEVASPNRGAPKIMIVLAHMAGRDWLDGELVVRLIGDDELAVLEVMVDDGLTVQRMLGPLRIDVPFAEFRRALAVQPDLVLPLLVDGEVEERRVELRSTAQSRRDSLPPSLSAISDSLLPFLSGGGRKLPEIISSAPPSIPKAPKRPPPLPLRATRAAQPPAPVRPPRPSRPPAPSRPPPPVRPAVSGGEPEVRRYKAVSLPPHLRDALEPLKKK
;
A
#
# COMPACT_ATOMS: atom_id res chain seq x y z
N MET A 1 10.90 4.58 -26.33
CA MET A 1 10.18 3.84 -25.27
C MET A 1 11.19 3.03 -24.50
N VAL A 2 11.33 3.24 -23.19
CA VAL A 2 12.25 2.46 -22.35
C VAL A 2 11.65 1.08 -22.11
N ALA A 3 12.42 0.02 -22.39
CA ALA A 3 12.03 -1.35 -22.16
C ALA A 3 11.56 -1.55 -20.71
N ALA A 4 10.54 -2.39 -20.50
CA ALA A 4 10.18 -2.79 -19.15
C ALA A 4 11.33 -3.63 -18.56
N PRO A 5 11.62 -3.50 -17.26
CA PRO A 5 12.58 -4.39 -16.60
C PRO A 5 12.08 -5.84 -16.72
N ASP A 6 13.00 -6.74 -17.01
CA ASP A 6 12.71 -8.15 -17.17
C ASP A 6 12.88 -8.87 -15.83
N TYR A 7 11.79 -9.46 -15.34
CA TYR A 7 11.73 -10.28 -14.13
C TYR A 7 11.36 -11.74 -14.46
N GLY A 8 11.60 -12.18 -15.71
CA GLY A 8 11.24 -13.51 -16.19
C GLY A 8 11.93 -14.68 -15.47
N ASN A 9 13.03 -14.40 -14.76
CA ASN A 9 13.72 -15.38 -13.92
C ASN A 9 12.97 -15.71 -12.62
N ILE A 10 12.03 -14.86 -12.18
CA ILE A 10 11.19 -15.09 -11.00
C ILE A 10 10.10 -16.08 -11.40
N GLN A 11 10.13 -17.31 -10.86
CA GLN A 11 9.14 -18.35 -11.12
C GLN A 11 8.14 -18.52 -9.97
N SER A 12 8.50 -18.00 -8.80
CA SER A 12 7.71 -18.03 -7.57
C SER A 12 7.91 -16.73 -6.79
N CYS A 13 6.90 -16.30 -6.04
CA CYS A 13 7.05 -15.17 -5.11
C CYS A 13 8.17 -15.42 -4.08
N LEU A 14 8.50 -16.68 -3.78
CA LEU A 14 9.60 -17.04 -2.89
C LEU A 14 10.98 -16.70 -3.47
N ASP A 15 11.14 -16.66 -4.80
CA ASP A 15 12.43 -16.37 -5.47
C ASP A 15 12.81 -14.88 -5.31
N VAL A 16 11.86 -14.04 -4.90
CA VAL A 16 12.10 -12.63 -4.63
C VAL A 16 12.91 -12.50 -3.34
N GLY A 17 14.19 -12.13 -3.50
CA GLY A 17 15.15 -11.84 -2.45
C GLY A 17 15.39 -10.34 -2.24
N ASP A 18 16.20 -10.02 -1.22
CA ASP A 18 16.49 -8.64 -0.80
C ASP A 18 17.13 -7.84 -1.93
N ASP A 19 18.04 -8.48 -2.68
CA ASP A 19 18.72 -7.87 -3.82
C ASP A 19 17.76 -7.48 -4.94
N THR A 20 16.77 -8.32 -5.24
CA THR A 20 15.75 -8.05 -6.28
C THR A 20 14.86 -6.87 -5.88
N ILE A 21 14.44 -6.82 -4.62
CA ILE A 21 13.65 -5.69 -4.10
C ILE A 21 14.48 -4.41 -4.09
N ALA A 22 15.73 -4.49 -3.60
CA ALA A 22 16.64 -3.36 -3.55
C ALA A 22 16.93 -2.81 -4.96
N GLU A 23 17.14 -3.69 -5.94
CA GLU A 23 17.33 -3.32 -7.34
C GLU A 23 16.09 -2.66 -7.93
N ALA A 24 14.90 -3.24 -7.73
CA ALA A 24 13.64 -2.70 -8.23
C ALA A 24 13.34 -1.31 -7.65
N LEU A 25 13.75 -1.04 -6.42
CA LEU A 25 13.54 0.24 -5.74
C LEU A 25 14.73 1.21 -5.86
N SER A 26 15.86 0.77 -6.43
CA SER A 26 17.04 1.59 -6.59
C SER A 26 16.82 2.70 -7.62
N SER A 27 17.47 3.85 -7.36
CA SER A 27 17.49 4.98 -8.31
C SER A 27 18.01 4.55 -9.68
N ALA A 28 17.49 5.19 -10.73
CA ALA A 28 17.99 4.99 -12.09
C ALA A 28 19.50 5.29 -12.14
N ARG A 29 20.29 4.33 -12.66
CA ARG A 29 21.75 4.49 -12.79
C ARG A 29 22.11 5.17 -14.13
N SER A 30 21.19 5.12 -15.09
CA SER A 30 21.32 5.69 -16.43
C SER A 30 20.06 6.45 -16.85
N MET A 31 20.18 7.43 -17.76
CA MET A 31 19.03 8.15 -18.36
C MET A 31 18.08 7.21 -19.11
N ASN A 32 18.58 6.06 -19.55
CA ASN A 32 17.78 5.06 -20.27
C ASN A 32 17.14 4.03 -19.33
N ASP A 33 17.45 4.05 -18.03
CA ASP A 33 16.86 3.10 -17.11
C ASP A 33 15.40 3.44 -16.83
N PRO A 34 14.51 2.44 -16.70
CA PRO A 34 13.16 2.69 -16.24
C PRO A 34 13.19 3.33 -14.85
N SER A 35 12.26 4.25 -14.59
CA SER A 35 12.16 4.90 -13.30
C SER A 35 11.98 3.87 -12.17
N PRO A 36 12.45 4.15 -10.94
CA PRO A 36 12.29 3.23 -9.80
C PRO A 36 10.83 2.83 -9.58
N ARG A 37 9.92 3.80 -9.76
CA ARG A 37 8.47 3.55 -9.78
C ARG A 37 8.08 2.48 -10.80
N LYS A 38 8.51 2.60 -12.06
CA LYS A 38 8.18 1.63 -13.12
C LYS A 38 8.76 0.25 -12.82
N LYS A 39 9.96 0.18 -12.24
CA LYS A 39 10.59 -1.08 -11.82
C LYS A 39 9.83 -1.78 -10.70
N ALA A 40 9.48 -1.05 -9.65
CA ALA A 40 8.71 -1.59 -8.53
C ALA A 40 7.34 -2.12 -8.98
N LEU A 41 6.63 -1.38 -9.83
CA LEU A 41 5.33 -1.82 -10.36
C LEU A 41 5.45 -3.06 -11.24
N ALA A 42 6.45 -3.13 -12.11
CA ALA A 42 6.71 -4.32 -12.93
C ALA A 42 7.08 -5.55 -12.07
N LEU A 43 7.79 -5.36 -10.96
CA LEU A 43 8.05 -6.45 -10.01
C LEU A 43 6.75 -6.95 -9.36
N LEU A 44 5.86 -6.05 -8.93
CA LEU A 44 4.56 -6.42 -8.36
C LEU A 44 3.67 -7.17 -9.37
N GLU A 45 3.63 -6.72 -10.62
CA GLU A 45 2.91 -7.39 -11.70
C GLU A 45 3.45 -8.80 -11.93
N ARG A 46 4.78 -8.96 -11.99
CA ARG A 46 5.41 -10.28 -12.12
C ARG A 46 5.09 -11.18 -10.94
N MET A 47 5.18 -10.67 -9.71
CA MET A 47 4.85 -11.44 -8.51
C MET A 47 3.39 -11.89 -8.51
N ALA A 48 2.46 -11.03 -8.93
CA ALA A 48 1.05 -11.40 -9.04
C ALA A 48 0.81 -12.47 -10.11
N GLU A 49 1.54 -12.42 -11.23
CA GLU A 49 1.47 -13.42 -12.31
C GLU A 49 1.94 -14.80 -11.86
N VAL A 50 3.02 -14.88 -11.08
CA VAL A 50 3.59 -16.16 -10.59
C VAL A 50 3.07 -16.57 -9.22
N ALA A 51 2.19 -15.77 -8.62
CA ALA A 51 1.61 -16.07 -7.32
C ALA A 51 0.75 -17.33 -7.43
N SER A 52 0.93 -18.20 -6.45
CA SER A 52 0.12 -19.40 -6.29
C SER A 52 -0.12 -19.67 -4.81
N PRO A 53 -1.20 -20.37 -4.44
CA PRO A 53 -1.53 -20.59 -3.04
C PRO A 53 -0.38 -21.31 -2.33
N ASN A 54 -0.06 -20.88 -1.11
CA ASN A 54 1.01 -21.48 -0.30
C ASN A 54 2.43 -21.33 -0.90
N ARG A 55 2.62 -20.42 -1.87
CA ARG A 55 3.90 -20.18 -2.55
C ARG A 55 4.45 -18.78 -2.29
N GLY A 56 4.13 -18.23 -1.12
CA GLY A 56 4.72 -16.99 -0.62
C GLY A 56 4.12 -15.72 -1.21
N ALA A 57 2.87 -15.75 -1.64
CA ALA A 57 2.16 -14.56 -2.12
C ALA A 57 2.19 -13.38 -1.13
N PRO A 58 2.14 -13.58 0.20
CA PRO A 58 2.31 -12.52 1.19
C PRO A 58 3.61 -11.70 1.04
N LYS A 59 4.65 -12.20 0.38
CA LYS A 59 5.87 -11.41 0.09
C LYS A 59 5.59 -10.15 -0.73
N ILE A 60 4.48 -10.12 -1.49
CA ILE A 60 4.02 -8.90 -2.18
C ILE A 60 3.86 -7.73 -1.20
N MET A 61 3.38 -8.00 0.02
CA MET A 61 3.21 -6.96 1.03
C MET A 61 4.53 -6.34 1.50
N ILE A 62 5.64 -7.09 1.41
CA ILE A 62 6.97 -6.59 1.78
C ILE A 62 7.48 -5.60 0.73
N VAL A 63 7.29 -5.92 -0.55
CA VAL A 63 7.63 -4.98 -1.64
C VAL A 63 6.87 -3.67 -1.45
N LEU A 64 5.58 -3.76 -1.13
CA LEU A 64 4.73 -2.59 -0.85
C LEU A 64 5.22 -1.81 0.38
N ALA A 65 5.63 -2.50 1.44
CA ALA A 65 6.23 -1.89 2.62
C ALA A 65 7.51 -1.11 2.28
N HIS A 66 8.42 -1.69 1.50
CA HIS A 66 9.63 -1.00 1.04
C HIS A 66 9.35 0.14 0.05
N MET A 67 8.24 0.09 -0.70
CA MET A 67 7.80 1.20 -1.55
C MET A 67 7.37 2.40 -0.71
N ALA A 68 6.64 2.17 0.40
CA ALA A 68 6.03 3.21 1.21
C ALA A 68 7.02 4.30 1.68
N GLY A 69 8.28 3.94 1.96
CA GLY A 69 9.32 4.85 2.42
C GLY A 69 10.13 5.55 1.32
N ARG A 70 9.75 5.43 0.04
CA ARG A 70 10.54 5.99 -1.07
C ARG A 70 10.19 7.44 -1.37
N ASP A 71 11.22 8.19 -1.74
CA ASP A 71 11.18 9.62 -2.07
C ASP A 71 10.46 9.92 -3.39
N TRP A 72 10.38 8.96 -4.30
CA TRP A 72 9.64 9.10 -5.56
C TRP A 72 8.11 8.97 -5.41
N LEU A 73 7.60 8.70 -4.19
CA LEU A 73 6.18 8.74 -3.89
C LEU A 73 5.76 10.14 -3.43
N ASP A 74 4.96 10.81 -4.26
CA ASP A 74 4.38 12.13 -3.95
C ASP A 74 3.16 12.02 -3.02
N GLY A 75 3.32 11.39 -1.84
CA GLY A 75 2.23 11.25 -0.87
C GLY A 75 2.35 10.05 0.07
N GLU A 76 1.21 9.62 0.59
CA GLU A 76 1.04 8.44 1.44
C GLU A 76 0.61 7.24 0.58
N LEU A 77 1.34 6.13 0.70
CA LEU A 77 0.98 4.89 0.01
C LEU A 77 -0.26 4.28 0.67
N VAL A 78 -1.31 4.07 -0.10
CA VAL A 78 -2.54 3.38 0.31
C VAL A 78 -2.64 2.09 -0.48
N VAL A 79 -2.62 0.96 0.21
CA VAL A 79 -2.74 -0.38 -0.35
C VAL A 79 -4.08 -0.94 0.06
N ARG A 80 -4.89 -1.37 -0.90
CA ARG A 80 -6.14 -2.06 -0.62
C ARG A 80 -6.07 -3.47 -1.18
N LEU A 81 -6.26 -4.46 -0.31
CA LEU A 81 -6.42 -5.85 -0.68
C LEU A 81 -7.88 -6.23 -0.45
N ILE A 82 -8.53 -6.72 -1.49
CA ILE A 82 -9.91 -7.24 -1.45
C ILE A 82 -9.87 -8.66 -1.96
N GLY A 83 -10.63 -9.58 -1.38
CA GLY A 83 -10.76 -10.90 -1.99
C GLY A 83 -11.68 -11.83 -1.23
N ASP A 84 -11.64 -13.07 -1.64
CA ASP A 84 -12.45 -14.17 -1.11
C ASP A 84 -11.57 -15.40 -0.86
N ASP A 85 -12.18 -16.58 -0.80
CA ASP A 85 -11.50 -17.84 -0.54
C ASP A 85 -10.74 -18.39 -1.76
N GLU A 86 -10.87 -17.77 -2.94
CA GLU A 86 -10.22 -18.22 -4.18
C GLU A 86 -9.15 -17.23 -4.63
N LEU A 87 -9.47 -15.94 -4.66
CA LEU A 87 -8.60 -14.91 -5.24
C LEU A 87 -8.50 -13.65 -4.38
N ALA A 88 -7.41 -12.91 -4.61
CA ALA A 88 -7.19 -11.59 -4.05
C ALA A 88 -7.02 -10.56 -5.18
N VAL A 89 -7.37 -9.33 -4.89
CA VAL A 89 -7.26 -8.17 -5.75
C VAL A 89 -6.50 -7.09 -5.00
N LEU A 90 -5.37 -6.69 -5.59
CA LEU A 90 -4.51 -5.63 -5.07
C LEU A 90 -4.78 -4.32 -5.83
N GLU A 91 -5.04 -3.27 -5.07
CA GLU A 91 -5.03 -1.88 -5.55
C GLU A 91 -3.96 -1.09 -4.80
N VAL A 92 -3.13 -0.36 -5.55
CA VAL A 92 -2.09 0.51 -4.98
C VAL A 92 -2.39 1.95 -5.39
N MET A 93 -2.49 2.82 -4.41
CA MET A 93 -2.86 4.22 -4.57
C MET A 93 -1.89 5.11 -3.79
N VAL A 94 -1.81 6.37 -4.17
CA VAL A 94 -1.11 7.42 -3.44
C VAL A 94 -2.10 8.50 -3.08
N ASP A 95 -2.17 8.84 -1.81
CA ASP A 95 -2.94 9.96 -1.28
C ASP A 95 -1.99 11.14 -1.02
N ASP A 96 -2.12 12.22 -1.78
CA ASP A 96 -1.34 13.44 -1.60
C ASP A 96 -2.00 14.44 -0.63
N GLY A 97 -3.12 14.05 0.00
CA GLY A 97 -3.94 14.84 0.91
C GLY A 97 -5.02 15.67 0.21
N LEU A 98 -4.96 15.83 -1.11
CA LEU A 98 -5.99 16.50 -1.92
C LEU A 98 -6.72 15.52 -2.83
N THR A 99 -6.00 14.54 -3.36
CA THR A 99 -6.47 13.55 -4.31
C THR A 99 -5.86 12.18 -4.02
N VAL A 100 -6.64 11.14 -4.31
CA VAL A 100 -6.15 9.75 -4.28
C VAL A 100 -5.92 9.31 -5.72
N GLN A 101 -4.66 9.10 -6.09
CA GLN A 101 -4.28 8.63 -7.42
C GLN A 101 -3.97 7.15 -7.41
N ARG A 102 -4.64 6.38 -8.27
CA ARG A 102 -4.32 4.96 -8.48
C ARG A 102 -3.00 4.83 -9.23
N MET A 103 -2.05 4.08 -8.64
CA MET A 103 -0.76 3.74 -9.23
C MET A 103 -0.79 2.40 -9.97
N LEU A 104 -1.44 1.40 -9.36
CA LEU A 104 -1.51 0.04 -9.86
C LEU A 104 -2.88 -0.56 -9.54
N GLY A 105 -3.35 -1.40 -10.46
CA GLY A 105 -4.51 -2.26 -10.26
C GLY A 105 -5.81 -1.78 -10.91
N PRO A 106 -6.89 -2.56 -10.77
CA PRO A 106 -6.98 -3.77 -9.94
C PRO A 106 -6.10 -4.92 -10.48
N LEU A 107 -5.20 -5.43 -9.64
CA LEU A 107 -4.28 -6.52 -9.98
C LEU A 107 -4.80 -7.82 -9.35
N ARG A 108 -5.17 -8.78 -10.19
CA ARG A 108 -5.68 -10.08 -9.74
C ARG A 108 -4.51 -10.98 -9.33
N ILE A 109 -4.66 -11.65 -8.19
CA ILE A 109 -3.70 -12.58 -7.62
C ILE A 109 -4.45 -13.89 -7.38
N ASP A 110 -4.00 -14.98 -7.99
CA ASP A 110 -4.64 -16.31 -7.91
C ASP A 110 -4.32 -17.01 -6.58
N VAL A 111 -4.63 -16.32 -5.48
CA VAL A 111 -4.34 -16.74 -4.11
C VAL A 111 -5.48 -16.30 -3.20
N PRO A 112 -5.99 -17.19 -2.32
CA PRO A 112 -7.02 -16.84 -1.36
C PRO A 112 -6.64 -15.64 -0.49
N PHE A 113 -7.59 -14.73 -0.27
CA PHE A 113 -7.38 -13.55 0.59
C PHE A 113 -6.98 -13.92 2.02
N ALA A 114 -7.44 -15.09 2.50
CA ALA A 114 -7.08 -15.65 3.79
C ALA A 114 -5.56 -15.83 3.98
N GLU A 115 -4.78 -16.03 2.91
CA GLU A 115 -3.31 -16.14 3.01
C GLU A 115 -2.67 -14.82 3.47
N PHE A 116 -3.12 -13.69 2.93
CA PHE A 116 -2.66 -12.36 3.31
C PHE A 116 -3.08 -12.01 4.75
N ARG A 117 -4.36 -12.28 5.10
CA ARG A 117 -4.86 -12.06 6.46
C ARG A 117 -4.09 -12.87 7.50
N ARG A 118 -3.82 -14.15 7.22
CA ARG A 118 -3.02 -14.99 8.12
C ARG A 118 -1.61 -14.47 8.27
N ALA A 119 -0.96 -14.06 7.18
CA ALA A 119 0.38 -13.48 7.24
C ALA A 119 0.42 -12.21 8.10
N LEU A 120 -0.54 -11.30 7.94
CA LEU A 120 -0.67 -10.10 8.78
C LEU A 120 -0.93 -10.41 10.25
N ALA A 121 -1.75 -11.44 10.54
CA ALA A 121 -2.02 -11.86 11.92
C ALA A 121 -0.80 -12.49 12.60
N VAL A 122 0.00 -13.25 11.84
CA VAL A 122 1.20 -13.93 12.36
C VAL A 122 2.37 -12.96 12.50
N GLN A 123 2.57 -12.09 11.51
CA GLN A 123 3.70 -11.17 11.45
C GLN A 123 3.25 -9.79 10.96
N PRO A 124 2.67 -8.96 11.85
CA PRO A 124 2.24 -7.60 11.49
C PRO A 124 3.41 -6.71 11.05
N ASP A 125 4.62 -6.99 11.55
CA ASP A 125 5.83 -6.24 11.20
C ASP A 125 6.23 -6.36 9.72
N LEU A 126 5.66 -7.34 9.01
CA LEU A 126 5.93 -7.59 7.59
C LEU A 126 5.50 -6.44 6.69
N VAL A 127 4.56 -5.61 7.16
CA VAL A 127 4.03 -4.49 6.38
C VAL A 127 4.56 -3.12 6.80
N LEU A 128 5.34 -3.02 7.88
CA LEU A 128 5.88 -1.73 8.34
C LEU A 128 6.72 -1.06 7.24
N PRO A 129 6.55 0.24 6.96
CA PRO A 129 5.81 1.26 7.72
C PRO A 129 4.30 1.35 7.41
N LEU A 130 3.73 0.45 6.61
CA LEU A 130 2.29 0.44 6.37
C LEU A 130 1.55 -0.03 7.61
N LEU A 131 0.60 0.76 8.07
CA LEU A 131 -0.29 0.45 9.18
C LEU A 131 -1.63 0.00 8.65
N VAL A 132 -2.29 -0.93 9.34
CA VAL A 132 -3.66 -1.31 9.02
C VAL A 132 -4.58 -0.12 9.32
N ASP A 133 -5.27 0.38 8.31
CA ASP A 133 -6.24 1.47 8.44
C ASP A 133 -7.65 0.87 8.66
N GLY A 134 -8.11 0.92 9.91
CA GLY A 134 -9.39 0.34 10.33
C GLY A 134 -9.30 -1.11 10.82
N GLU A 135 -10.45 -1.78 10.85
CA GLU A 135 -10.54 -3.20 11.23
C GLU A 135 -10.26 -4.10 10.02
N VAL A 136 -9.55 -5.22 10.23
CA VAL A 136 -9.34 -6.23 9.20
C VAL A 136 -10.67 -6.96 8.96
N GLU A 137 -11.39 -6.57 7.92
CA GLU A 137 -12.63 -7.22 7.51
C GLU A 137 -12.36 -8.62 6.95
N GLU A 138 -13.40 -9.45 6.86
CA GLU A 138 -13.26 -10.81 6.34
C GLU A 138 -12.72 -10.86 4.90
N ARG A 139 -13.06 -9.85 4.10
CA ARG A 139 -12.81 -9.78 2.65
C ARG A 139 -12.00 -8.57 2.21
N ARG A 140 -11.57 -7.73 3.15
CA ARG A 140 -10.86 -6.49 2.84
C ARG A 140 -9.87 -6.11 3.94
N VAL A 141 -8.70 -5.66 3.51
CA VAL A 141 -7.75 -4.95 4.37
C VAL A 141 -7.20 -3.75 3.63
N GLU A 142 -7.10 -2.63 4.34
CA GLU A 142 -6.49 -1.40 3.85
C GLU A 142 -5.25 -1.12 4.68
N LEU A 143 -4.14 -0.86 4.02
CA LEU A 143 -2.87 -0.53 4.66
C LEU A 143 -2.46 0.86 4.19
N ARG A 144 -2.06 1.72 5.13
CA ARG A 144 -1.70 3.10 4.85
C ARG A 144 -0.34 3.42 5.43
N SER A 145 0.51 4.03 4.61
CA SER A 145 1.74 4.66 5.09
C SER A 145 1.38 6.01 5.69
N THR A 146 1.78 6.27 6.93
CA THR A 146 1.66 7.61 7.52
C THR A 146 3.03 8.31 7.52
N ALA A 147 3.05 9.64 7.44
CA ALA A 147 4.32 10.38 7.58
C ALA A 147 5.08 10.03 8.87
N GLN A 148 4.36 9.73 9.95
CA GLN A 148 4.94 9.34 11.24
C GLN A 148 5.56 7.94 11.19
N SER A 149 4.84 6.94 10.69
CA SER A 149 5.34 5.56 10.58
C SER A 149 6.62 5.45 9.75
N ARG A 150 6.78 6.27 8.71
CA ARG A 150 8.01 6.35 7.90
C ARG A 150 9.23 6.87 8.64
N ARG A 151 9.04 7.69 9.68
CA ARG A 151 10.14 8.20 10.51
C ARG A 151 10.52 7.20 11.59
N ASP A 152 9.54 6.48 12.12
CA ASP A 152 9.71 5.65 13.32
C ASP A 152 10.12 4.21 13.00
N SER A 153 9.92 3.75 11.75
CA SER A 153 10.21 2.35 11.38
C SER A 153 11.12 2.25 10.16
N LEU A 154 12.11 1.37 10.29
CA LEU A 154 12.87 0.86 9.15
C LEU A 154 12.00 -0.17 8.43
N PRO A 155 12.09 -0.27 7.09
CA PRO A 155 11.38 -1.31 6.38
C PRO A 155 11.89 -2.70 6.82
N PRO A 156 11.04 -3.74 6.80
CA PRO A 156 11.39 -5.07 7.27
C PRO A 156 12.53 -5.67 6.44
N SER A 157 13.37 -6.51 7.07
CA SER A 157 14.34 -7.32 6.33
C SER A 157 13.67 -8.60 5.81
N LEU A 158 13.92 -9.00 4.56
CA LEU A 158 13.31 -10.24 4.04
C LEU A 158 13.89 -11.51 4.70
N SER A 159 15.10 -11.40 5.23
CA SER A 159 15.78 -12.49 5.93
C SER A 159 15.00 -12.95 7.18
N ALA A 160 14.37 -12.02 7.92
CA ALA A 160 13.58 -12.33 9.11
C ALA A 160 12.26 -13.08 8.80
N ILE A 161 11.82 -13.02 7.54
CA ILE A 161 10.50 -13.46 7.10
C ILE A 161 10.55 -14.90 6.58
N SER A 162 11.68 -15.32 6.01
CA SER A 162 11.81 -16.65 5.41
C SER A 162 11.74 -17.76 6.47
N ASP A 163 12.48 -17.67 7.57
CA ASP A 163 12.44 -18.77 8.57
C ASP A 163 11.13 -18.82 9.36
N SER A 164 10.50 -17.67 9.59
CA SER A 164 9.30 -17.55 10.44
C SER A 164 8.01 -17.92 9.72
N LEU A 165 7.90 -17.61 8.42
CA LEU A 165 6.66 -17.80 7.67
C LEU A 165 6.63 -19.09 6.83
N LEU A 166 7.77 -19.67 6.46
CA LEU A 166 7.80 -20.91 5.69
C LEU A 166 6.94 -22.05 6.29
N PRO A 167 6.87 -22.25 7.62
CA PRO A 167 6.00 -23.26 8.22
C PRO A 167 4.51 -22.97 8.04
N PHE A 168 4.13 -21.69 7.97
CA PHE A 168 2.74 -21.24 7.85
C PHE A 168 2.29 -21.15 6.40
N LEU A 169 3.21 -20.78 5.51
CA LEU A 169 2.98 -20.70 4.08
C LEU A 169 2.90 -22.09 3.45
N SER A 170 3.57 -23.11 3.96
CA SER A 170 3.56 -24.46 3.35
C SER A 170 2.29 -25.29 3.58
N GLY A 171 1.20 -24.71 4.10
CA GLY A 171 -0.12 -25.36 4.13
C GLY A 171 -0.18 -26.71 4.86
N GLY A 172 0.79 -27.00 5.72
CA GLY A 172 0.91 -28.29 6.37
C GLY A 172 -0.07 -28.47 7.52
N GLY A 173 -1.39 -28.42 7.26
CA GLY A 173 -2.50 -29.03 8.02
C GLY A 173 -2.57 -28.84 9.54
N ARG A 174 -1.65 -28.08 10.14
CA ARG A 174 -1.67 -27.75 11.56
C ARG A 174 -2.82 -26.80 11.68
N LYS A 175 -3.95 -27.31 12.21
CA LYS A 175 -4.98 -26.50 12.85
C LYS A 175 -4.23 -25.35 13.49
N LEU A 176 -4.51 -24.11 13.05
CA LEU A 176 -4.02 -22.93 13.75
C LEU A 176 -4.16 -23.26 15.23
N PRO A 177 -3.13 -23.04 16.07
CA PRO A 177 -3.40 -23.00 17.49
C PRO A 177 -4.57 -22.02 17.58
N GLU A 178 -5.75 -22.56 17.88
CA GLU A 178 -6.92 -21.81 18.28
C GLU A 178 -6.31 -20.94 19.35
N ILE A 179 -6.03 -19.67 18.99
CA ILE A 179 -5.30 -18.75 19.83
C ILE A 179 -6.10 -18.85 21.09
N ILE A 180 -5.49 -19.53 22.07
CA ILE A 180 -6.20 -19.99 23.25
C ILE A 180 -6.81 -18.71 23.70
N SER A 181 -8.14 -18.66 23.61
CA SER A 181 -8.96 -17.62 24.21
C SER A 181 -8.50 -17.68 25.64
N SER A 182 -7.48 -16.90 25.94
CA SER A 182 -6.76 -16.96 27.20
C SER A 182 -7.87 -16.68 28.16
N ALA A 183 -8.20 -17.68 28.97
CA ALA A 183 -9.15 -17.50 30.04
C ALA A 183 -8.76 -16.17 30.68
N PRO A 184 -9.69 -15.20 30.74
CA PRO A 184 -9.36 -13.85 31.15
C PRO A 184 -8.59 -13.95 32.46
N PRO A 185 -7.48 -13.20 32.64
CA PRO A 185 -6.73 -13.25 33.88
C PRO A 185 -7.73 -13.05 35.01
N SER A 186 -7.78 -14.00 35.95
CA SER A 186 -8.68 -13.97 37.11
C SER A 186 -8.60 -12.60 37.76
N ILE A 187 -9.57 -11.75 37.42
CA ILE A 187 -9.70 -10.41 37.99
C ILE A 187 -9.93 -10.63 39.48
N PRO A 188 -9.09 -10.07 40.38
CA PRO A 188 -9.35 -10.14 41.81
C PRO A 188 -10.77 -9.61 42.08
N LYS A 189 -11.57 -10.44 42.76
CA LYS A 189 -12.96 -10.20 43.16
C LYS A 189 -13.22 -8.71 43.39
N ALA A 190 -13.91 -8.08 42.45
CA ALA A 190 -14.38 -6.72 42.58
C ALA A 190 -15.28 -6.60 43.83
N PRO A 191 -15.16 -5.50 44.61
CA PRO A 191 -16.07 -5.25 45.72
C PRO A 191 -17.52 -5.17 45.24
N LYS A 192 -18.43 -5.71 46.05
CA LYS A 192 -19.88 -5.81 45.82
C LYS A 192 -20.43 -4.55 45.12
N ARG A 193 -20.86 -4.74 43.88
CA ARG A 193 -21.52 -3.73 43.05
C ARG A 193 -22.80 -3.25 43.76
N PRO A 194 -23.02 -1.94 43.90
CA PRO A 194 -24.29 -1.41 44.41
C PRO A 194 -25.45 -1.76 43.46
N PRO A 195 -26.69 -1.85 43.97
CA PRO A 195 -27.86 -2.26 43.21
C PRO A 195 -28.13 -1.32 42.03
N PRO A 196 -28.66 -1.85 40.90
CA PRO A 196 -28.95 -1.05 39.72
C PRO A 196 -30.06 -0.02 40.02
N LEU A 197 -29.79 1.23 39.64
CA LEU A 197 -30.80 2.28 39.60
C LEU A 197 -31.87 1.94 38.55
N PRO A 198 -33.15 2.27 38.80
CA PRO A 198 -34.23 1.98 37.88
C PRO A 198 -34.05 2.72 36.55
N LEU A 199 -34.06 1.94 35.46
CA LEU A 199 -34.07 2.42 34.08
C LEU A 199 -35.33 3.25 33.84
N ARG A 200 -35.15 4.57 33.78
CA ARG A 200 -36.19 5.53 33.39
C ARG A 200 -36.42 5.39 31.90
N ALA A 201 -37.47 4.66 31.53
CA ALA A 201 -37.95 4.54 30.16
C ALA A 201 -38.53 5.88 29.69
N THR A 202 -37.73 6.68 28.99
CA THR A 202 -38.24 7.77 28.15
C THR A 202 -38.02 7.39 26.69
N ARG A 203 -38.92 6.55 26.18
CA ARG A 203 -39.15 6.40 24.74
C ARG A 203 -39.93 7.63 24.29
N ALA A 204 -39.22 8.73 24.03
CA ALA A 204 -39.80 9.86 23.33
C ALA A 204 -40.11 9.41 21.89
N ALA A 205 -41.39 9.45 21.54
CA ALA A 205 -41.88 9.16 20.20
C ALA A 205 -41.15 10.05 19.19
N GLN A 206 -40.38 9.42 18.32
CA GLN A 206 -39.75 10.09 17.18
C GLN A 206 -40.87 10.47 16.21
N PRO A 207 -41.06 11.76 15.89
CA PRO A 207 -42.10 12.18 14.96
C PRO A 207 -41.85 11.61 13.56
N PRO A 208 -42.89 11.32 12.78
CA PRO A 208 -42.77 10.78 11.44
C PRO A 208 -41.97 11.73 10.54
N ALA A 209 -41.04 11.16 9.76
CA ALA A 209 -40.24 11.93 8.81
C ALA A 209 -41.14 12.62 7.77
N PRO A 210 -40.87 13.90 7.43
CA PRO A 210 -41.66 14.62 6.43
C PRO A 210 -41.51 13.96 5.05
N VAL A 211 -42.65 13.70 4.42
CA VAL A 211 -42.75 13.19 3.05
C VAL A 211 -42.05 14.17 2.11
N ARG A 212 -40.96 13.73 1.46
CA ARG A 212 -40.25 14.53 0.47
C ARG A 212 -41.15 14.78 -0.74
N PRO A 213 -41.33 16.03 -1.19
CA PRO A 213 -42.07 16.31 -2.42
C PRO A 213 -41.35 15.72 -3.64
N PRO A 214 -42.10 15.37 -4.70
CA PRO A 214 -41.54 14.83 -5.94
C PRO A 214 -40.58 15.83 -6.57
N ARG A 215 -39.40 15.34 -6.95
CA ARG A 215 -38.34 16.15 -7.54
C ARG A 215 -38.79 16.59 -8.95
N PRO A 216 -38.79 17.89 -9.27
CA PRO A 216 -39.14 18.35 -10.61
C PRO A 216 -38.17 17.77 -11.64
N SER A 217 -38.72 17.34 -12.77
CA SER A 217 -38.01 16.77 -13.91
C SER A 217 -36.93 17.76 -14.39
N ARG A 218 -35.67 17.34 -14.36
CA ARG A 218 -34.55 18.14 -14.82
C ARG A 218 -34.71 18.39 -16.33
N PRO A 219 -34.68 19.64 -16.81
CA PRO A 219 -34.76 19.93 -18.24
C PRO A 219 -33.56 19.32 -18.99
N PRO A 220 -33.73 18.98 -20.28
CA PRO A 220 -32.67 18.42 -21.11
C PRO A 220 -31.48 19.39 -21.20
N ALA A 221 -30.27 18.86 -21.02
CA ALA A 221 -29.05 19.66 -21.09
C ALA A 221 -28.87 20.25 -22.49
N PRO A 222 -28.48 21.53 -22.63
CA PRO A 222 -28.20 22.13 -23.93
C PRO A 222 -27.01 21.43 -24.59
N SER A 223 -27.15 21.19 -25.89
CA SER A 223 -26.15 20.56 -26.76
C SER A 223 -24.82 21.31 -26.65
N ARG A 224 -23.79 20.61 -26.19
CA ARG A 224 -22.44 21.18 -26.01
C ARG A 224 -21.86 21.53 -27.40
N PRO A 225 -21.35 22.76 -27.61
CA PRO A 225 -20.74 23.12 -28.90
C PRO A 225 -19.47 22.29 -29.14
N PRO A 226 -19.13 22.01 -30.42
CA PRO A 226 -17.94 21.25 -30.77
C PRO A 226 -16.66 21.97 -30.30
N PRO A 227 -15.63 21.23 -29.86
CA PRO A 227 -14.38 21.82 -29.43
C PRO A 227 -13.67 22.53 -30.59
N PRO A 228 -12.99 23.66 -30.33
CA PRO A 228 -12.23 24.37 -31.35
C PRO A 228 -11.07 23.51 -31.87
N VAL A 229 -10.97 23.43 -33.20
CA VAL A 229 -9.88 22.77 -33.92
C VAL A 229 -8.59 23.54 -33.63
N ARG A 230 -7.64 22.92 -32.93
CA ARG A 230 -6.32 23.52 -32.69
C ARG A 230 -5.49 23.44 -33.98
N PRO A 231 -4.87 24.56 -34.44
CA PRO A 231 -3.94 24.53 -35.55
C PRO A 231 -2.67 23.76 -35.18
N ALA A 232 -2.17 22.97 -36.14
CA ALA A 232 -0.93 22.22 -36.02
C ALA A 232 0.26 23.18 -35.84
N VAL A 233 0.91 23.14 -34.68
CA VAL A 233 2.15 23.87 -34.43
C VAL A 233 3.30 23.06 -35.01
N SER A 234 3.77 23.51 -36.17
CA SER A 234 5.00 23.04 -36.83
C SER A 234 6.22 23.70 -36.19
N GLY A 235 7.18 22.89 -35.75
CA GLY A 235 8.61 23.22 -35.69
C GLY A 235 9.03 24.31 -34.70
N GLY A 236 9.37 23.91 -33.47
CA GLY A 236 10.17 24.72 -32.55
C GLY A 236 11.46 23.98 -32.21
N GLU A 237 12.61 24.60 -32.52
CA GLU A 237 13.96 24.16 -32.16
C GLU A 237 14.11 23.88 -30.65
N PRO A 238 15.02 22.98 -30.25
CA PRO A 238 15.29 22.71 -28.84
C PRO A 238 15.99 23.90 -28.18
N GLU A 239 15.24 24.62 -27.35
CA GLU A 239 15.74 25.67 -26.48
C GLU A 239 16.73 25.07 -25.46
N VAL A 240 18.02 25.32 -25.68
CA VAL A 240 19.12 24.96 -24.76
C VAL A 240 18.96 25.79 -23.49
N ARG A 241 18.26 25.22 -22.49
CA ARG A 241 18.17 25.79 -21.15
C ARG A 241 19.56 25.80 -20.51
N ARG A 242 20.21 26.96 -20.56
CA ARG A 242 21.36 27.28 -19.71
C ARG A 242 20.90 27.25 -18.25
N TYR A 243 21.22 26.16 -17.55
CA TYR A 243 21.06 26.09 -16.10
C TYR A 243 21.97 27.15 -15.47
N LYS A 244 21.36 28.19 -14.89
CA LYS A 244 22.08 29.11 -14.00
C LYS A 244 22.57 28.30 -12.80
N ALA A 245 23.87 28.39 -12.52
CA ALA A 245 24.49 27.79 -11.35
C ALA A 245 23.73 28.24 -10.10
N VAL A 246 23.05 27.30 -9.45
CA VAL A 246 22.39 27.53 -8.17
C VAL A 246 23.50 27.76 -7.14
N SER A 247 23.56 28.98 -6.62
CA SER A 247 24.51 29.36 -5.59
C SER A 247 24.20 28.57 -4.33
N LEU A 248 25.09 27.63 -3.97
CA LEU A 248 24.97 26.82 -2.76
C LEU A 248 25.00 27.72 -1.51
N PRO A 249 24.11 27.48 -0.52
CA PRO A 249 24.13 28.17 0.77
C PRO A 249 25.49 28.05 1.48
N PRO A 250 25.96 29.10 2.16
CA PRO A 250 27.31 29.15 2.74
C PRO A 250 27.58 28.03 3.77
N HIS A 251 26.55 27.59 4.51
CA HIS A 251 26.70 26.52 5.52
C HIS A 251 26.93 25.11 4.93
N LEU A 252 26.70 24.91 3.62
CA LEU A 252 26.97 23.63 2.95
C LEU A 252 28.39 23.55 2.37
N ARG A 253 29.15 24.65 2.32
CA ARG A 253 30.54 24.64 1.83
C ARG A 253 31.50 24.01 2.83
N ASP A 254 31.31 24.26 4.12
CA ASP A 254 32.24 23.80 5.17
C ASP A 254 32.17 22.28 5.41
N ALA A 255 31.07 21.62 5.02
CA ALA A 255 30.91 20.18 5.17
C ALA A 255 31.66 19.34 4.11
N LEU A 256 32.13 19.96 3.02
CA LEU A 256 32.74 19.25 1.88
C LEU A 256 34.28 19.32 1.85
N GLU A 257 34.91 20.06 2.75
CA GLU A 257 36.38 20.16 2.81
C GLU A 257 37.13 18.90 3.29
N PRO A 258 36.63 18.03 4.20
CA PRO A 258 37.46 16.94 4.71
C PRO A 258 37.67 15.77 3.73
N LEU A 259 37.01 15.75 2.57
CA LEU A 259 37.10 14.66 1.59
C LEU A 259 38.17 14.85 0.50
N LYS A 260 38.90 15.96 0.48
CA LYS A 260 39.96 16.24 -0.52
C LYS A 260 41.39 15.90 -0.06
N LYS A 261 41.55 15.35 1.14
CA LYS A 261 42.85 14.88 1.65
C LYS A 261 42.81 13.37 1.90
N LYS A 262 42.84 12.60 0.83
CA LYS A 262 43.32 11.21 0.79
C LYS A 262 43.78 10.89 -0.62
#